data_AF-A0A8T5SV26-F1
#
_entry.id   AF-A0A8T5SV26-F1
#
_cell.length_a   1.000
_cell.length_b   1.000
_cell.length_c   1.000
_cell.angle_alpha   90.00
_cell.angle_beta   90.00
_cell.angle_gamma   90.00
#
_symmetry.space_group_name_H-M   'P 1'
#
loop_
_entity.id
_entity.type
_entity.pdbx_description
1 polymer ?
#
loop_
_entity_poly.entity_id
_entity_poly.type
_entity_poly.pdbx_seq_one_letter_code
_entity_poly.pdbx_strand_id
1 'polypeptide(L)'
;MTTDEFSTEPELYGVSPGIIRMIMIIVTVFSPLGFIPMNYGMFGVFNMLPGIYGLFWIIVNPFSYLPLCLFNILYVRQLVRYYQAKSSRDSVHLIGLLSIMLPTVIILYVSGMLGSFAILYPIPLQFLIGLVIMRRIEGPEVISPWSGMRLDLSWWKRRRPKRKDDWDPFEEKTKASVKDDWIEDE
;
A
#
# COMPACT_ATOMS: atom_id res chain seq x y z
N MET A 1 -15.72 20.60 29.95
CA MET A 1 -15.44 20.91 28.53
C MET A 1 -14.41 19.92 28.06
N THR A 2 -14.84 18.84 27.44
CA THR A 2 -13.96 17.94 26.69
C THR A 2 -13.55 18.70 25.45
N THR A 3 -12.28 19.04 25.35
CA THR A 3 -11.68 19.47 24.08
C THR A 3 -11.95 18.36 23.09
N ASP A 4 -12.89 18.60 22.18
CA ASP A 4 -13.03 17.81 20.97
C ASP A 4 -11.70 17.95 20.23
N GLU A 5 -10.81 16.98 20.47
CA GLU A 5 -9.75 16.61 19.53
C GLU A 5 -10.48 16.19 18.26
N PHE A 6 -10.92 17.18 17.47
CA PHE A 6 -11.31 16.98 16.09
C PHE A 6 -10.07 16.41 15.42
N SER A 7 -10.05 15.09 15.35
CA SER A 7 -9.04 14.30 14.69
C SER A 7 -8.90 14.87 13.28
N THR A 8 -7.87 15.67 13.06
CA THR A 8 -7.32 16.01 11.74
C THR A 8 -6.66 14.78 11.16
N GLU A 9 -7.36 13.65 11.18
CA GLU A 9 -6.99 12.51 10.38
C GLU A 9 -7.28 12.90 8.93
N PRO A 10 -6.28 12.80 8.05
CA PRO A 10 -6.48 13.10 6.64
C PRO A 10 -7.57 12.19 6.10
N GLU A 11 -8.67 12.79 5.64
CA GLU A 11 -9.74 12.05 4.97
C GLU A 11 -9.21 11.54 3.63
N LEU A 12 -9.05 10.22 3.53
CA LEU A 12 -8.67 9.58 2.28
C LEU A 12 -9.89 9.52 1.36
N TYR A 13 -9.90 10.35 0.31
CA TYR A 13 -10.85 10.21 -0.77
C TYR A 13 -10.38 9.14 -1.75
N GLY A 14 -11.28 8.23 -2.14
CA GLY A 14 -11.00 7.16 -3.10
C GLY A 14 -11.33 5.76 -2.58
N VAL A 15 -10.50 4.78 -2.93
CA VAL A 15 -10.75 3.37 -2.57
C VAL A 15 -10.31 3.10 -1.14
N SER A 16 -11.24 2.57 -0.34
CA SER A 16 -10.95 2.14 1.04
C SER A 16 -9.78 1.15 1.06
N PRO A 17 -8.70 1.42 1.83
CA PRO A 17 -7.57 0.50 1.99
C PRO A 17 -8.00 -0.89 2.48
N GLY A 18 -9.14 -0.97 3.18
CA GLY A 18 -9.74 -2.23 3.63
C GLY A 18 -10.17 -3.13 2.47
N ILE A 19 -10.76 -2.55 1.41
CA ILE A 19 -11.19 -3.31 0.22
C ILE A 19 -9.98 -3.88 -0.51
N ILE A 20 -8.92 -3.08 -0.66
CA ILE A 20 -7.67 -3.51 -1.32
C ILE A 20 -7.02 -4.64 -0.52
N ARG A 21 -6.97 -4.51 0.81
CA ARG A 21 -6.50 -5.58 1.69
C ARG A 21 -7.32 -6.86 1.50
N MET A 22 -8.65 -6.76 1.44
CA MET A 22 -9.53 -7.92 1.26
C MET A 22 -9.29 -8.61 -0.09
N ILE A 23 -9.21 -7.85 -1.19
CA ILE A 23 -8.91 -8.38 -2.52
C ILE A 23 -7.56 -9.08 -2.51
N MET A 24 -6.52 -8.45 -1.96
CA MET A 24 -5.19 -9.05 -1.91
C MET A 24 -5.12 -10.30 -1.04
N ILE A 25 -5.88 -10.39 0.05
CA ILE A 25 -5.97 -11.61 0.87
C ILE A 25 -6.64 -12.73 0.07
N ILE A 26 -7.77 -12.45 -0.59
CA ILE A 26 -8.46 -13.42 -1.46
C ILE A 26 -7.48 -13.91 -2.52
N VAL A 27 -6.81 -12.99 -3.20
CA VAL A 27 -5.77 -13.34 -4.17
C VAL A 27 -4.71 -14.19 -3.50
N THR A 28 -4.13 -13.82 -2.37
CA THR A 28 -3.08 -14.61 -1.70
C THR A 28 -3.55 -16.04 -1.37
N VAL A 29 -4.80 -16.20 -0.93
CA VAL A 29 -5.38 -17.51 -0.58
C VAL A 29 -5.65 -18.38 -1.82
N PHE A 30 -6.12 -17.78 -2.92
CA PHE A 30 -6.49 -18.48 -4.16
C PHE A 30 -5.40 -18.46 -5.26
N SER A 31 -4.35 -17.65 -5.10
CA SER A 31 -3.26 -17.44 -6.05
C SER A 31 -2.20 -18.53 -6.12
N PRO A 32 -2.15 -19.59 -5.31
CA PRO A 32 -1.15 -20.59 -5.58
C PRO A 32 -1.69 -21.53 -6.68
N LEU A 33 -1.88 -20.98 -7.88
CA LEU A 33 -1.90 -21.73 -9.12
C LEU A 33 -0.45 -21.80 -9.58
N GLY A 34 0.06 -23.01 -9.74
CA GLY A 34 1.42 -23.24 -10.21
C GLY A 34 1.50 -24.56 -10.97
N PHE A 35 2.66 -24.82 -11.55
CA PHE A 35 2.89 -26.02 -12.34
C PHE A 35 3.69 -27.04 -11.54
N ILE A 36 3.09 -28.21 -11.28
CA ILE A 36 3.79 -29.31 -10.61
C ILE A 36 4.41 -30.18 -11.71
N PRO A 37 5.73 -30.39 -11.71
CA PRO A 37 6.33 -31.42 -12.54
C PRO A 37 5.91 -32.78 -11.98
N MET A 38 5.00 -33.49 -12.66
CA MET A 38 4.49 -34.79 -12.23
C MET A 38 5.41 -35.96 -12.59
N ASN A 39 6.39 -35.76 -13.46
CA ASN A 39 7.29 -36.83 -13.86
C ASN A 39 8.70 -36.30 -14.12
N TYR A 40 9.68 -36.83 -13.38
CA TYR A 40 11.09 -36.77 -13.75
C TYR A 40 11.35 -37.91 -14.72
N GLY A 41 10.81 -37.81 -15.94
CA GLY A 41 11.23 -38.70 -17.01
C GLY A 41 12.72 -38.48 -17.27
N MET A 42 13.50 -39.57 -17.37
CA MET A 42 14.94 -39.59 -17.66
C MET A 42 15.36 -38.78 -18.92
N PHE A 43 14.38 -38.33 -19.72
CA PHE A 43 14.56 -37.63 -20.98
C PHE A 43 14.01 -36.19 -21.00
N GLY A 44 13.83 -35.53 -19.85
CA GLY A 44 13.60 -34.08 -19.80
C GLY A 44 12.22 -33.59 -20.29
N VAL A 45 11.25 -34.49 -20.49
CA VAL A 45 9.86 -34.11 -20.79
C VAL A 45 9.14 -33.87 -19.46
N PHE A 46 9.00 -32.59 -19.08
CA PHE A 46 8.22 -32.19 -17.92
C PHE A 46 6.74 -32.21 -18.26
N ASN A 47 6.03 -33.26 -17.84
CA ASN A 47 4.57 -33.18 -17.73
C ASN A 47 4.25 -32.22 -16.58
N MET A 48 4.01 -30.95 -16.92
CA MET A 48 3.51 -29.95 -16.00
C MET A 48 2.01 -30.11 -15.90
N LEU A 49 1.52 -30.64 -14.77
CA LEU A 49 0.10 -30.54 -14.48
C LEU A 49 -0.14 -29.16 -13.87
N PRO A 50 -1.08 -28.34 -14.40
CA PRO A 50 -1.57 -27.18 -13.68
C PRO A 50 -2.21 -27.70 -12.40
N GLY A 51 -1.54 -27.46 -11.28
CA GLY A 51 -1.97 -27.89 -9.97
C GLY A 51 -2.39 -26.66 -9.16
N ILE A 52 -3.45 -26.80 -8.38
CA ILE A 52 -3.70 -25.88 -7.29
C ILE A 52 -2.61 -26.17 -6.26
N TYR A 53 -1.54 -25.37 -6.26
CA TYR A 53 -0.54 -25.24 -5.18
C TYR A 53 -1.14 -24.66 -3.90
N GLY A 54 -2.44 -24.89 -3.68
CA GLY A 54 -3.23 -24.42 -2.55
C GLY A 54 -2.55 -24.66 -1.21
N LEU A 55 -3.14 -24.08 -0.16
CA LEU A 55 -2.79 -24.32 1.24
C LEU A 55 -2.38 -25.77 1.57
N PHE A 56 -2.92 -26.76 0.85
CA PHE A 56 -2.48 -28.15 0.88
C PHE A 56 -0.95 -28.36 0.80
N TRP A 57 -0.23 -27.73 -0.13
CA TRP A 57 1.23 -27.92 -0.24
C TRP A 57 2.02 -27.21 0.85
N ILE A 58 1.47 -26.13 1.41
CA ILE A 58 2.01 -25.48 2.60
C ILE A 58 1.94 -26.46 3.79
N ILE A 59 0.89 -27.28 3.89
CA ILE A 59 0.79 -28.31 4.94
C ILE A 59 1.82 -29.42 4.71
N VAL A 60 2.05 -29.83 3.46
CA VAL A 60 2.98 -30.91 3.11
C VAL A 60 4.44 -30.50 3.32
N ASN A 61 4.82 -29.26 2.98
CA ASN A 61 6.20 -28.78 3.13
C ASN A 61 6.25 -27.32 3.58
N PRO A 62 5.90 -27.04 4.85
CA PRO A 62 5.78 -25.67 5.34
C PRO A 62 7.10 -24.92 5.22
N PHE A 63 8.25 -25.57 5.48
CA PHE A 63 9.56 -24.92 5.45
C PHE A 63 9.95 -24.40 4.07
N SER A 64 9.58 -25.11 3.00
CA SER A 64 9.91 -24.69 1.63
C SER A 64 9.00 -23.55 1.14
N TYR A 65 7.74 -23.52 1.60
CA TYR A 65 6.75 -22.54 1.13
C TYR A 65 6.54 -21.34 2.08
N LEU A 66 6.99 -21.43 3.34
CA LEU A 66 6.89 -20.36 4.31
C LEU A 66 7.62 -19.08 3.86
N PRO A 67 8.85 -19.13 3.31
CA PRO A 67 9.50 -17.93 2.77
C PRO A 67 8.66 -17.25 1.71
N LEU A 68 8.12 -18.01 0.75
CA LEU A 68 7.26 -17.49 -0.32
C LEU A 68 6.00 -16.80 0.26
N CYS A 69 5.33 -17.45 1.21
CA CYS A 69 4.15 -16.87 1.87
C CYS A 69 4.48 -15.59 2.63
N LEU A 70 5.62 -15.57 3.33
CA LEU A 70 6.07 -14.41 4.09
C LEU A 70 6.33 -13.21 3.18
N PHE A 71 7.02 -13.41 2.05
CA PHE A 71 7.27 -12.36 1.06
C PHE A 71 5.97 -11.87 0.39
N ASN A 72 5.02 -12.77 0.11
CA ASN A 72 3.70 -12.39 -0.38
C ASN A 72 2.95 -11.50 0.62
N ILE A 73 2.97 -11.85 1.91
CA ILE A 73 2.36 -11.03 2.97
C ILE A 73 3.04 -9.67 3.08
N LEU A 74 4.37 -9.62 2.99
CA LEU A 74 5.13 -8.36 2.98
C LEU A 74 4.72 -7.47 1.80
N TYR A 75 4.54 -8.04 0.61
CA TYR A 75 4.06 -7.30 -0.55
C TYR A 75 2.64 -6.75 -0.35
N VAL A 76 1.68 -7.55 0.15
CA VAL A 76 0.33 -7.06 0.49
C VAL A 76 0.41 -5.92 1.49
N ARG A 77 1.21 -6.07 2.55
CA ARG A 77 1.38 -5.04 3.58
C ARG A 77 1.88 -3.73 2.97
N GLN A 78 2.84 -3.79 2.06
CA GLN A 78 3.37 -2.58 1.42
C GLN A 78 2.35 -1.94 0.47
N LEU A 79 1.62 -2.75 -0.29
CA LEU A 79 0.55 -2.25 -1.16
C LEU A 79 -0.54 -1.54 -0.34
N VAL A 80 -0.97 -2.13 0.78
CA VAL A 80 -1.94 -1.49 1.68
C VAL A 80 -1.38 -0.18 2.25
N ARG A 81 -0.09 -0.14 2.62
CA ARG A 81 0.56 1.10 3.08
C ARG A 81 0.61 2.18 2.00
N TYR A 82 0.81 1.81 0.74
CA TYR A 82 0.74 2.75 -0.39
C TYR A 82 -0.66 3.38 -0.49
N TYR A 83 -1.71 2.57 -0.39
CA TYR A 83 -3.08 3.07 -0.35
C TYR A 83 -3.47 3.78 0.95
N GLN A 84 -2.64 3.75 1.98
CA GLN A 84 -2.78 4.59 3.18
C GLN A 84 -1.93 5.88 3.08
N ALA A 85 -1.34 6.18 1.93
CA ALA A 85 -0.38 7.27 1.74
C ALA A 85 0.87 7.20 2.66
N LYS A 86 1.21 6.00 3.16
CA LYS A 86 2.38 5.76 4.04
C LYS A 86 3.60 5.21 3.30
N SER A 87 3.48 4.94 2.01
CA SER A 87 4.54 4.39 1.15
C SER A 87 4.52 5.04 -0.21
N SER A 88 5.68 5.14 -0.86
CA SER A 88 5.79 5.51 -2.27
C SER A 88 5.44 4.34 -3.19
N ARG A 89 5.12 4.66 -4.45
CA ARG A 89 4.85 3.68 -5.50
C ARG A 89 6.07 2.81 -5.81
N ASP A 90 7.25 3.43 -5.87
CA ASP A 90 8.52 2.74 -6.16
C ASP A 90 8.85 1.70 -5.09
N SER A 91 8.57 2.00 -3.82
CA SER A 91 8.75 1.06 -2.72
C SER A 91 7.90 -0.19 -2.89
N VAL A 92 6.64 -0.05 -3.35
CA VAL A 92 5.77 -1.20 -3.65
C VAL A 92 6.32 -2.02 -4.81
N HIS A 93 6.83 -1.37 -5.87
CA HIS A 93 7.39 -2.05 -7.02
C HIS A 93 8.65 -2.84 -6.64
N LEU A 94 9.53 -2.24 -5.84
CA LEU A 94 10.74 -2.89 -5.32
C LEU A 94 10.41 -4.08 -4.43
N ILE A 95 9.50 -3.93 -3.47
CA ILE A 95 9.10 -5.03 -2.58
C ILE A 95 8.39 -6.14 -3.37
N GLY A 96 7.60 -5.78 -4.37
CA GLY A 96 6.97 -6.75 -5.26
C GLY A 96 7.98 -7.54 -6.09
N LEU A 97 8.97 -6.89 -6.69
CA LEU A 97 10.07 -7.57 -7.37
C LEU A 97 10.85 -8.48 -6.42
N LEU A 98 11.13 -8.00 -5.20
CA LEU A 98 11.81 -8.77 -4.16
C LEU A 98 10.99 -10.03 -3.78
N SER A 99 9.66 -9.90 -3.69
CA SER A 99 8.78 -11.03 -3.38
C SER A 99 8.76 -12.14 -4.43
N ILE A 100 9.19 -11.86 -5.66
CA ILE A 100 9.34 -12.85 -6.73
C ILE A 100 10.76 -13.40 -6.74
N MET A 101 11.74 -12.52 -6.75
CA MET A 101 13.16 -12.87 -6.92
C MET A 101 13.70 -13.66 -5.73
N LEU A 102 13.39 -13.24 -4.50
CA LEU A 102 14.03 -13.82 -3.32
C LEU A 102 13.54 -15.26 -3.05
N PRO A 103 12.23 -15.56 -3.08
CA PRO A 103 11.76 -16.94 -2.95
C PRO A 103 12.25 -17.85 -4.07
N THR A 104 12.30 -17.37 -5.31
CA THR A 104 12.77 -18.18 -6.45
C THR A 104 14.25 -18.53 -6.31
N VAL A 105 15.10 -17.58 -5.91
CA VAL A 105 16.53 -17.83 -5.64
C VAL A 105 16.71 -18.81 -4.48
N ILE A 106 15.94 -18.68 -3.40
CA ILE A 106 15.99 -19.61 -2.25
C ILE A 106 15.61 -21.03 -2.70
N ILE A 107 14.50 -21.18 -3.42
CA ILE A 107 14.03 -22.48 -3.91
C ILE A 107 15.09 -23.11 -4.81
N LEU A 108 15.62 -22.37 -5.79
CA LEU A 108 16.67 -22.85 -6.68
C LEU A 108 17.93 -23.28 -5.93
N TYR A 109 18.35 -22.52 -4.91
CA TYR A 109 19.50 -22.85 -4.09
C TYR A 109 19.30 -24.15 -3.29
N VAL A 110 18.15 -24.29 -2.61
CA VAL A 110 17.82 -25.49 -1.83
C VAL A 110 17.68 -26.71 -2.74
N SER A 111 17.00 -26.56 -3.87
CA SER A 111 16.87 -27.60 -4.90
C SER A 111 18.23 -28.05 -5.43
N GLY A 112 19.11 -27.10 -5.76
CA GLY A 112 20.48 -27.40 -6.21
C GLY A 112 21.30 -28.15 -5.16
N MET A 113 21.20 -27.75 -3.88
CA MET A 113 21.88 -28.45 -2.78
C MET A 113 21.39 -29.90 -2.60
N LEU A 114 20.10 -30.17 -2.85
CA LEU A 114 19.51 -31.51 -2.74
C LEU A 114 19.73 -32.37 -4.00
N GLY A 115 20.43 -31.86 -5.02
CA GLY A 115 20.65 -32.57 -6.28
C GLY A 115 19.38 -32.75 -7.12
N SER A 116 18.31 -32.03 -6.80
CA SER A 116 17.03 -32.11 -7.50
C SER A 116 16.78 -30.80 -8.23
N PHE A 117 16.78 -30.83 -9.56
CA PHE A 117 16.42 -29.68 -10.39
C PHE A 117 14.89 -29.59 -10.54
N ALA A 118 14.21 -29.43 -9.40
CA ALA A 118 12.80 -29.08 -9.36
C ALA A 118 12.66 -27.58 -9.70
N ILE A 119 12.40 -27.27 -10.96
CA ILE A 119 12.13 -25.90 -11.37
C ILE A 119 10.67 -25.58 -11.03
N LEU A 120 10.48 -25.09 -9.81
CA LEU A 120 9.18 -24.69 -9.28
C LEU A 120 9.04 -23.17 -9.49
N TYR A 121 8.29 -22.78 -10.51
CA TYR A 121 7.98 -21.36 -10.76
C TYR A 121 6.62 -21.01 -10.14
N PRO A 122 6.60 -20.35 -8.96
CA PRO A 122 5.37 -19.72 -8.50
C PRO A 122 4.98 -18.67 -9.53
N ILE A 123 3.76 -18.75 -10.06
CA ILE A 123 3.27 -17.70 -10.96
C ILE A 123 3.09 -16.45 -10.09
N PRO A 124 3.70 -15.31 -10.43
CA PRO A 124 3.62 -14.09 -9.62
C PRO A 124 2.27 -13.38 -9.80
N LEU A 125 1.16 -14.12 -9.80
CA LEU A 125 -0.20 -13.62 -9.99
C LEU A 125 -0.52 -12.50 -9.00
N GLN A 126 -0.13 -12.66 -7.73
CA GLN A 126 -0.33 -11.64 -6.72
C GLN A 126 0.35 -10.31 -7.05
N PHE A 127 1.59 -10.37 -7.56
CA PHE A 127 2.32 -9.17 -8.00
C PHE A 127 1.68 -8.54 -9.24
N LEU A 128 1.29 -9.35 -10.22
CA LEU A 128 0.60 -8.88 -11.43
C LEU A 128 -0.72 -8.19 -11.09
N ILE A 129 -1.52 -8.80 -10.21
CA ILE A 129 -2.79 -8.21 -9.75
C ILE A 129 -2.52 -6.92 -8.98
N GLY A 130 -1.51 -6.89 -8.11
CA GLY A 130 -1.12 -5.66 -7.41
C GLY A 130 -0.70 -4.54 -8.35
N LEU A 131 0.04 -4.85 -9.43
CA LEU A 131 0.38 -3.90 -10.50
C LEU A 131 -0.88 -3.40 -11.25
N VAL A 132 -1.79 -4.30 -11.59
CA VAL A 132 -3.07 -3.95 -12.25
C VAL A 132 -3.88 -3.02 -11.36
N ILE A 133 -3.99 -3.32 -10.06
CA ILE A 133 -4.67 -2.50 -9.07
C ILE A 133 -4.03 -1.10 -9.02
N MET A 134 -2.72 -0.99 -8.85
CA MET A 134 -2.02 0.31 -8.83
C MET A 134 -2.14 1.11 -10.13
N ARG A 135 -2.34 0.45 -11.27
CA ARG A 135 -2.50 1.11 -12.57
C ARG A 135 -3.94 1.56 -12.82
N ARG A 136 -4.92 0.78 -12.35
CA ARG A 136 -6.36 1.01 -12.59
C ARG A 136 -7.01 1.86 -11.53
N ILE A 137 -6.55 1.74 -10.29
CA ILE A 137 -7.04 2.49 -9.16
C ILE A 137 -6.00 3.56 -8.89
N GLU A 138 -6.41 4.82 -9.03
CA GLU A 138 -5.57 5.96 -8.70
C GLU A 138 -5.21 5.90 -7.20
N GLY A 139 -3.98 6.29 -6.89
CA GLY A 139 -3.50 6.31 -5.51
C GLY A 139 -4.34 7.27 -4.66
N PRO A 140 -4.32 7.11 -3.33
CA PRO A 140 -5.03 8.03 -2.45
C PRO A 140 -4.48 9.44 -2.67
N GLU A 141 -5.33 10.33 -3.17
CA GLU A 141 -5.01 11.75 -3.17
C GLU A 141 -5.15 12.21 -1.72
N VAL A 142 -4.04 12.64 -1.13
CA VAL A 142 -4.06 13.28 0.18
C VAL A 142 -4.64 14.67 -0.03
N ILE A 143 -5.96 14.76 0.02
CA ILE A 143 -6.64 16.04 0.05
C ILE A 143 -6.46 16.56 1.48
N SER A 144 -5.83 17.72 1.65
CA SER A 144 -5.75 18.32 2.98
C SER A 144 -7.17 18.46 3.52
N PRO A 145 -7.48 18.03 4.76
CA PRO A 145 -8.82 18.21 5.30
C PRO A 145 -9.18 19.69 5.24
N TRP A 146 -10.15 20.03 4.40
CA TRP A 146 -10.63 21.40 4.20
C TRP A 146 -11.35 21.94 5.45
N SER A 147 -11.41 21.16 6.54
CA SER A 147 -12.16 21.50 7.75
C SER A 147 -11.47 22.46 8.70
N GLY A 148 -10.24 22.92 8.43
CA GLY A 148 -9.56 23.85 9.36
C GLY A 148 -8.33 24.60 8.86
N MET A 149 -7.75 24.22 7.73
CA MET A 149 -6.64 24.99 7.18
C MET A 149 -7.22 26.19 6.44
N ARG A 150 -6.91 27.39 6.94
CA ARG A 150 -7.04 28.65 6.23
C ARG A 150 -6.63 28.39 4.79
N LEU A 151 -7.61 28.29 3.90
CA LEU A 151 -7.38 28.45 2.48
C LEU A 151 -6.52 29.69 2.39
N ASP A 152 -5.23 29.52 2.07
CA ASP A 152 -4.37 30.65 1.77
C ASP A 152 -4.86 31.18 0.42
N LEU A 153 -6.03 31.81 0.44
CA LEU A 153 -6.62 32.51 -0.68
C LEU A 153 -5.77 33.73 -1.01
N SER A 154 -4.57 33.93 -0.44
CA SER A 154 -3.67 35.00 -0.87
C SER A 154 -3.39 34.92 -2.37
N TRP A 155 -3.31 33.71 -2.96
CA TRP A 155 -3.18 33.53 -4.40
C TRP A 155 -4.46 33.89 -5.17
N TRP A 156 -5.65 33.69 -4.59
CA TRP A 156 -6.94 34.10 -5.18
C TRP A 156 -7.24 35.60 -4.98
N LYS A 157 -6.84 36.16 -3.84
CA LYS A 157 -6.98 37.57 -3.44
C LYS A 157 -5.96 38.47 -4.13
N ARG A 158 -4.88 37.91 -4.70
CA ARG A 158 -3.80 38.69 -5.36
C ARG A 158 -4.24 39.50 -6.58
N ARG A 159 -5.43 39.24 -7.15
CA ARG A 159 -5.91 39.91 -8.37
C ARG A 159 -7.03 40.92 -8.17
N ARG A 160 -7.53 41.15 -6.95
CA ARG A 160 -8.53 42.20 -6.72
C ARG A 160 -7.89 43.36 -5.96
N PRO A 161 -8.01 44.62 -6.44
CA PRO A 161 -7.68 45.77 -5.61
C PRO A 161 -8.53 45.68 -4.33
N LYS A 162 -7.88 45.66 -3.16
CA LYS A 162 -8.55 45.63 -1.85
C LYS A 162 -9.66 46.66 -1.85
N ARG A 163 -10.93 46.24 -1.71
CA ARG A 163 -12.01 47.19 -1.44
C ARG A 163 -11.84 47.65 0.00
N LYS A 164 -12.15 48.92 0.26
CA LYS A 164 -12.07 49.54 1.61
C LYS A 164 -12.92 48.81 2.66
N ASP A 165 -13.87 47.98 2.21
CA ASP A 165 -14.87 47.29 3.03
C ASP A 165 -14.64 45.77 3.12
N ASP A 166 -13.52 45.25 2.63
CA ASP A 166 -13.18 43.84 2.78
C ASP A 166 -12.82 43.58 4.26
N TRP A 167 -13.84 43.21 5.04
CA TRP A 167 -13.73 42.88 6.46
C TRP A 167 -12.78 41.69 6.67
N ASP A 168 -11.77 41.88 7.52
CA ASP A 168 -10.85 40.83 7.95
C ASP A 168 -11.15 40.44 9.41
N PRO A 169 -11.78 39.28 9.66
CA PRO A 169 -12.13 38.82 11.02
C PRO A 169 -10.94 38.73 11.96
N PHE A 170 -9.73 38.60 11.41
CA PHE A 170 -8.53 38.34 12.19
C PHE A 170 -7.84 39.62 12.62
N GLU A 171 -7.99 40.70 11.86
CA GLU A 171 -7.48 42.03 12.24
C GLU A 171 -8.24 42.56 13.47
N GLU A 172 -9.52 42.22 13.62
CA GLU A 172 -10.29 42.52 14.84
C GLU A 172 -9.82 41.71 16.05
N LYS A 173 -9.47 40.43 15.90
CA LYS A 173 -8.95 39.62 17.01
C LYS A 173 -7.60 40.13 17.52
N THR A 174 -6.71 40.58 16.63
CA THR A 174 -5.43 41.18 17.04
C THR A 174 -5.65 42.53 17.72
N LYS A 175 -6.59 43.34 17.24
CA LYS A 175 -6.96 44.61 17.89
C LYS A 175 -7.61 44.38 19.27
N ALA A 176 -8.40 43.32 19.41
CA ALA A 176 -9.01 42.95 20.68
C ALA A 176 -7.96 42.44 21.69
N SER A 177 -7.06 41.54 21.29
CA SER A 177 -6.02 41.03 22.21
C SER A 177 -5.06 42.12 22.65
N VAL A 178 -4.66 43.02 21.75
CA VAL A 178 -3.82 44.16 22.11
C VAL A 178 -4.55 45.06 23.11
N LYS A 179 -5.87 45.27 22.96
CA LYS A 179 -6.64 46.14 23.84
C LYS A 179 -6.80 45.58 25.25
N ASP A 180 -6.88 44.25 25.39
CA ASP A 180 -6.97 43.58 26.68
C ASP A 180 -5.63 43.65 27.45
N ASP A 181 -4.48 43.54 26.75
CA ASP A 181 -3.15 43.69 27.36
C ASP A 181 -2.92 45.08 27.99
N TRP A 182 -3.58 46.14 27.49
CA TRP A 182 -3.44 47.50 28.05
C TRP A 182 -4.29 47.75 29.31
N ILE A 183 -5.20 46.84 29.67
CA ILE A 183 -6.12 47.03 30.81
C ILE A 183 -5.57 46.38 32.10
N GLU A 184 -4.57 45.50 32.00
CA GLU A 184 -4.03 44.78 33.16
C GLU A 184 -2.91 45.54 33.93
N ASP A 185 -2.49 46.72 33.44
CA ASP A 185 -1.37 47.50 34.01
C ASP A 185 -1.78 48.73 34.87
N GLU A 186 -3.08 48.90 35.20
CA GLU A 186 -3.59 49.94 36.15
C GLU A 186 -4.11 49.34 37.46
#